data_AF-A0A8H5CAQ1-F1
#
_entry.id   AF-A0A8H5CAQ1-F1
#
_cell.length_a   1.000
_cell.length_b   1.000
_cell.length_c   1.000
_cell.angle_alpha   90.00
_cell.angle_beta   90.00
_cell.angle_gamma   90.00
#
_symmetry.space_group_name_H-M   'P 1'
#
loop_
_entity.id
_entity.type
_entity.pdbx_description
1 polymer ?
#
loop_
_entity_poly.entity_id
_entity_poly.type
_entity_poly.pdbx_seq_one_letter_code
_entity_poly.pdbx_strand_id
1 'polypeptide(L)'
;MHQPSAGPSNPQRLTTDQATTRSKGDDYVYFDRSTKGFSTDAVARATAAKLKLESYYKVAVDSAIERNARRIEMETKLSQLHTQDAKDREIRKYSKTESQHLRLRRTKIKLADFRTVKVIGKGAFGEVRLVQKVDTGKVYAMKSLQKAEMLKRDQLAHVRAERDVLAESTSPWVVQLFYSFQDPLYLYLIMEFLPGGDLMTMLMKYDVFSEDVTRFYMAECILAIEAVHNLGYIHRDIKPDNVLIDKNGHLKLSDFGLSTGLHKATDGEIYKRYLEQEKAKDNARNSVQVNPINLTMSREQIATWKANRRKLAYSTVGTPDYIAPEVFMMKGYGKECDWWSLGAIFFECLVGYAPFCSDNPGDTYKKIIDWPRFLFFPDEVFISKEGEDLIRGMMNWADKRLDVNQIKSHPWFYGADWNSLRYIEPPFVPRLNSITDTSYFPTDDLGNVSNQLDNVESVSAEKDLAFLGFTFKRFTGGAQASG
;
A
#
# COMPACT_ATOMS: atom_id res chain seq x y z
N MET A 1 61.73 -3.99 37.79
CA MET A 1 61.48 -5.07 36.81
C MET A 1 60.00 -5.07 36.46
N HIS A 2 59.73 -5.25 35.17
CA HIS A 2 58.56 -4.77 34.42
C HIS A 2 57.19 -5.39 34.79
N GLN A 3 56.14 -4.56 34.65
CA GLN A 3 54.76 -4.99 34.35
C GLN A 3 54.70 -5.76 33.02
N PRO A 4 53.69 -6.63 32.81
CA PRO A 4 52.69 -6.30 31.78
C PRO A 4 51.25 -6.77 32.13
N SER A 5 50.24 -5.90 32.04
CA SER A 5 49.33 -5.66 30.91
C SER A 5 48.19 -6.69 30.75
N ALA A 6 47.00 -6.35 31.25
CA ALA A 6 45.75 -6.99 30.87
C ALA A 6 45.12 -6.20 29.70
N GLY A 7 45.13 -6.78 28.50
CA GLY A 7 44.31 -6.34 27.37
C GLY A 7 42.99 -7.11 27.32
N PRO A 8 41.91 -6.56 26.72
CA PRO A 8 40.62 -7.22 26.67
C PRO A 8 40.56 -8.15 25.45
N SER A 9 40.45 -9.46 25.68
CA SER A 9 40.09 -10.42 24.64
C SER A 9 38.58 -10.70 24.67
N ASN A 10 37.94 -10.44 23.53
CA ASN A 10 36.59 -10.82 23.12
C ASN A 10 36.08 -12.13 23.74
N PRO A 11 34.84 -12.19 24.29
CA PRO A 11 34.16 -13.46 24.47
C PRO A 11 33.66 -13.96 23.12
N GLN A 12 34.27 -15.05 22.65
CA GLN A 12 33.75 -15.90 21.59
C GLN A 12 32.34 -16.41 21.96
N ARG A 13 31.50 -16.49 20.93
CA ARG A 13 30.16 -17.10 20.87
C ARG A 13 29.96 -18.27 21.84
N LEU A 14 28.96 -18.13 22.71
CA LEU A 14 28.29 -19.23 23.41
C LEU A 14 27.58 -20.14 22.40
N THR A 15 28.19 -21.29 22.15
CA THR A 15 27.51 -22.46 21.60
C THR A 15 26.96 -23.30 22.74
N THR A 16 25.66 -23.64 22.63
CA THR A 16 24.97 -24.76 23.30
C THR A 16 25.02 -24.77 24.83
N ASP A 17 24.03 -24.14 25.46
CA ASP A 17 23.65 -24.43 26.85
C ASP A 17 23.18 -25.89 26.96
N GLN A 18 24.06 -26.72 27.52
CA GLN A 18 23.66 -27.93 28.23
C GLN A 18 22.84 -27.50 29.45
N ALA A 19 21.52 -27.60 29.33
CA ALA A 19 20.62 -27.44 30.46
C ALA A 19 20.93 -28.53 31.50
N THR A 20 21.55 -28.12 32.60
CA THR A 20 21.76 -28.92 33.80
C THR A 20 20.41 -29.37 34.36
N THR A 21 20.09 -30.65 34.15
CA THR A 21 18.93 -31.32 34.73
C THR A 21 19.09 -31.41 36.25
N ARG A 22 18.53 -30.45 37.00
CA ARG A 22 18.21 -30.65 38.42
C ARG A 22 17.18 -31.79 38.47
N SER A 23 17.56 -32.95 38.98
CA SER A 23 16.64 -34.06 39.21
C SER A 23 15.58 -33.63 40.22
N LYS A 24 14.36 -33.42 39.74
CA LYS A 24 13.18 -33.38 40.62
C LYS A 24 12.96 -34.79 41.18
N GLY A 25 12.55 -34.87 42.46
CA GLY A 25 12.55 -36.10 43.26
C GLY A 25 11.77 -37.28 42.67
N ASP A 26 11.97 -38.46 43.26
CA ASP A 26 11.60 -39.80 42.75
C ASP A 26 10.11 -40.02 42.38
N ASP A 27 9.22 -39.08 42.74
CA ASP A 27 7.80 -39.07 42.33
C ASP A 27 7.53 -38.38 40.98
N TYR A 28 8.56 -37.85 40.31
CA TYR A 28 8.38 -37.12 39.04
C TYR A 28 8.42 -38.07 37.82
N VAL A 29 7.25 -38.46 37.33
CA VAL A 29 7.15 -39.29 36.12
C VAL A 29 7.46 -38.44 34.88
N TYR A 30 8.59 -38.73 34.23
CA TYR A 30 8.93 -38.17 32.93
C TYR A 30 8.16 -38.91 31.84
N PHE A 31 7.13 -38.26 31.29
CA PHE A 31 6.42 -38.77 30.12
C PHE A 31 7.13 -38.35 28.84
N ASP A 32 7.55 -39.32 28.04
CA ASP A 32 8.05 -39.06 26.70
C ASP A 32 6.86 -38.90 25.74
N ARG A 33 6.67 -37.68 25.21
CA ARG A 33 5.49 -37.32 24.40
C ARG A 33 5.86 -37.36 22.92
N SER A 34 5.19 -38.25 22.18
CA SER A 34 5.38 -38.40 20.73
C SER A 34 4.13 -37.98 19.97
N THR A 35 4.32 -37.39 18.79
CA THR A 35 3.24 -37.05 17.84
C THR A 35 2.82 -38.23 16.97
N LYS A 36 3.53 -39.37 17.06
CA LYS A 36 3.29 -40.59 16.27
C LYS A 36 1.99 -41.25 16.74
N GLY A 37 0.87 -40.87 16.12
CA GLY A 37 -0.46 -41.42 16.41
C GLY A 37 -1.61 -40.43 16.22
N PHE A 38 -1.30 -39.12 16.13
CA PHE A 38 -2.31 -38.11 15.83
C PHE A 38 -2.49 -37.92 14.33
N SER A 39 -3.73 -37.64 13.90
CA SER A 39 -3.99 -37.29 12.50
C SER A 39 -3.26 -35.98 12.13
N THR A 40 -2.95 -35.82 10.85
CA THR A 40 -2.32 -34.60 10.32
C THR A 40 -3.13 -33.35 10.68
N ASP A 41 -4.46 -33.43 10.60
CA ASP A 41 -5.40 -32.37 10.98
C ASP A 41 -5.37 -32.05 12.49
N ALA A 42 -5.22 -33.06 13.37
CA ALA A 42 -5.12 -32.82 14.81
C ALA A 42 -3.81 -32.10 15.19
N VAL A 43 -2.70 -32.48 14.55
CA VAL A 43 -1.39 -31.81 14.73
C VAL A 43 -1.45 -30.38 14.24
N ALA A 44 -2.08 -30.13 13.09
CA ALA A 44 -2.23 -28.79 12.56
C ALA A 44 -3.13 -27.91 13.45
N ARG A 45 -4.24 -28.44 13.97
CA ARG A 45 -5.10 -27.75 14.95
C ARG A 45 -4.39 -27.45 16.27
N ALA A 46 -3.49 -28.33 16.73
CA ALA A 46 -2.69 -28.06 17.92
C ALA A 46 -1.67 -26.93 17.68
N THR A 47 -0.97 -26.95 16.54
CA THR A 47 -0.07 -25.86 16.13
C THR A 47 -0.81 -24.54 15.97
N ALA A 48 -2.02 -24.59 15.39
CA ALA A 48 -2.94 -23.47 15.27
C ALA A 48 -3.29 -22.84 16.62
N ALA A 49 -3.66 -23.69 17.58
CA ALA A 49 -3.99 -23.27 18.94
C ALA A 49 -2.79 -22.65 19.66
N LYS A 50 -1.61 -23.25 19.51
CA LYS A 50 -0.35 -22.71 20.07
C LYS A 50 -0.08 -21.30 19.55
N LEU A 51 -0.06 -21.12 18.23
CA LEU A 51 0.18 -19.80 17.60
C LEU A 51 -0.86 -18.77 18.02
N LYS A 52 -2.13 -19.18 18.13
CA LYS A 52 -3.22 -18.31 18.59
C LYS A 52 -3.06 -17.87 20.04
N LEU A 53 -2.61 -18.77 20.92
CA LEU A 53 -2.34 -18.46 22.32
C LEU A 53 -1.14 -17.54 22.47
N GLU A 54 -0.03 -17.82 21.77
CA GLU A 54 1.17 -16.98 21.78
C GLU A 54 0.84 -15.56 21.29
N SER A 55 0.13 -15.43 20.17
CA SER A 55 -0.33 -14.14 19.65
C SER A 55 -1.27 -13.44 20.63
N TYR A 56 -2.21 -14.16 21.25
CA TYR A 56 -3.13 -13.59 22.24
C TYR A 56 -2.41 -12.99 23.44
N TYR A 57 -1.48 -13.75 24.04
CA TYR A 57 -0.73 -13.27 25.19
C TYR A 57 0.22 -12.12 24.83
N LYS A 58 0.86 -12.17 23.66
CA LYS A 58 1.68 -11.05 23.17
C LYS A 58 0.86 -9.76 23.08
N VAL A 59 -0.28 -9.79 22.38
CA VAL A 59 -1.18 -8.63 22.24
C VAL A 59 -1.77 -8.20 23.59
N ALA A 60 -2.02 -9.12 24.51
CA ALA A 60 -2.48 -8.79 25.85
C ALA A 60 -1.41 -8.04 26.67
N VAL A 61 -0.15 -8.48 26.59
CA VAL A 61 0.99 -7.84 27.25
C VAL A 61 1.28 -6.48 26.64
N ASP A 62 1.39 -6.38 25.31
CA ASP A 62 1.63 -5.10 24.62
C ASP A 62 0.55 -4.07 24.97
N SER A 63 -0.71 -4.51 24.99
CA SER A 63 -1.82 -3.65 25.41
C SER A 63 -1.75 -3.22 26.88
N ALA A 64 -1.23 -4.06 27.78
CA ALA A 64 -1.05 -3.70 29.18
C ALA A 64 0.09 -2.68 29.34
N ILE A 65 1.18 -2.84 28.57
CA ILE A 65 2.31 -1.91 28.50
C ILE A 65 1.82 -0.54 28.00
N GLU A 66 1.11 -0.49 26.87
CA GLU A 66 0.55 0.78 26.36
C GLU A 66 -0.41 1.44 27.33
N ARG A 67 -1.24 0.65 28.02
CA ARG A 67 -2.16 1.17 29.03
C ARG A 67 -1.39 1.82 30.18
N ASN A 68 -0.32 1.18 30.64
CA ASN A 68 0.55 1.74 31.66
C ASN A 68 1.26 3.01 31.17
N ALA A 69 1.74 3.04 29.92
CA ALA A 69 2.37 4.23 29.33
C ALA A 69 1.39 5.42 29.28
N ARG A 70 0.17 5.21 28.77
CA ARG A 70 -0.89 6.24 28.75
C ARG A 70 -1.27 6.71 30.15
N ARG A 71 -1.25 5.81 31.14
CA ARG A 71 -1.49 6.15 32.53
C ARG A 71 -0.39 7.04 33.10
N ILE A 72 0.89 6.71 32.86
CA ILE A 72 2.05 7.49 33.30
C ILE A 72 2.04 8.88 32.64
N GLU A 73 1.70 8.98 31.35
CA GLU A 73 1.57 10.26 30.65
C GLU A 73 0.49 11.15 31.28
N MET A 74 -0.65 10.55 31.64
CA MET A 74 -1.73 11.25 32.35
C MET A 74 -1.29 11.69 33.75
N GLU A 75 -0.61 10.83 34.53
CA GLU A 75 -0.06 11.17 35.85
C GLU A 75 0.97 12.32 35.76
N THR A 76 1.76 12.36 34.68
CA THR A 76 2.70 13.46 34.39
C THR A 76 1.98 14.76 34.02
N LYS A 77 0.90 14.71 33.22
CA LYS A 77 0.07 15.90 32.94
C LYS A 77 -0.63 16.40 34.20
N LEU A 78 -1.05 15.50 35.10
CA LEU A 78 -1.67 15.87 36.37
C LEU A 78 -0.69 16.53 37.34
N SER A 79 0.59 16.19 37.31
CA SER A 79 1.60 16.84 38.17
C SER A 79 1.93 18.27 37.72
N GLN A 80 1.77 18.57 36.43
CA GLN A 80 1.95 19.91 35.85
C GLN A 80 0.77 20.87 36.12
N LEU A 81 -0.40 20.33 36.48
CA LEU A 81 -1.58 21.15 36.78
C LEU A 81 -1.57 21.57 38.26
N HIS A 82 -1.71 22.87 38.52
CA HIS A 82 -1.70 23.42 39.89
C HIS A 82 -3.07 23.42 40.58
N THR A 83 -4.17 23.40 39.81
CA THR A 83 -5.55 23.49 40.35
C THR A 83 -6.23 22.12 40.41
N GLN A 84 -6.90 21.82 41.53
CA GLN A 84 -7.62 20.55 41.74
C GLN A 84 -8.75 20.34 40.70
N ASP A 85 -9.49 21.39 40.34
CA ASP A 85 -10.55 21.32 39.32
C ASP A 85 -10.04 21.01 37.90
N ALA A 86 -8.79 21.36 37.61
CA ALA A 86 -8.16 21.01 36.33
C ALA A 86 -7.74 19.54 36.32
N LYS A 87 -7.23 19.05 37.45
CA LYS A 87 -6.88 17.63 37.64
C LYS A 87 -8.11 16.73 37.52
N ASP A 88 -9.21 17.08 38.17
CA ASP A 88 -10.44 16.29 38.15
C ASP A 88 -11.07 16.23 36.74
N ARG A 89 -10.95 17.32 35.96
CA ARG A 89 -11.40 17.35 34.56
C ARG A 89 -10.58 16.41 33.68
N GLU A 90 -9.25 16.43 33.80
CA GLU A 90 -8.38 15.53 33.03
C GLU A 90 -8.54 14.06 33.45
N ILE A 91 -8.73 13.76 34.74
CA ILE A 91 -9.04 12.41 35.21
C ILE A 91 -10.36 11.90 34.61
N ARG A 92 -11.42 12.71 34.63
CA ARG A 92 -12.71 12.34 34.02
C ARG A 92 -12.59 12.12 32.52
N LYS A 93 -11.83 12.97 31.82
CA LYS A 93 -11.54 12.82 30.39
C LYS A 93 -10.81 11.51 30.11
N TYR A 94 -9.74 11.22 30.85
CA TYR A 94 -8.99 9.98 30.77
C TYR A 94 -9.84 8.74 31.05
N SER A 95 -10.64 8.75 32.13
CA SER A 95 -11.55 7.64 32.44
C SER A 95 -12.58 7.40 31.35
N LYS A 96 -13.10 8.46 30.72
CA LYS A 96 -14.02 8.36 29.59
C LYS A 96 -13.33 7.79 28.35
N THR A 97 -12.14 8.28 27.99
CA THR A 97 -11.39 7.78 26.82
C THR A 97 -10.95 6.33 27.01
N GLU A 98 -10.50 5.95 28.21
CA GLU A 98 -10.08 4.59 28.52
C GLU A 98 -11.27 3.61 28.49
N SER A 99 -12.41 4.03 29.05
CA SER A 99 -13.65 3.24 28.98
C SER A 99 -14.12 3.04 27.53
N GLN A 100 -14.03 4.08 26.69
CA GLN A 100 -14.32 3.99 25.26
C GLN A 100 -13.33 3.07 24.53
N HIS A 101 -12.04 3.14 24.86
CA HIS A 101 -11.00 2.30 24.28
C HIS A 101 -11.25 0.82 24.60
N LEU A 102 -11.56 0.48 25.85
CA LEU A 102 -11.92 -0.88 26.27
C LEU A 102 -13.21 -1.37 25.59
N ARG A 103 -14.22 -0.50 25.43
CA ARG A 103 -15.46 -0.83 24.72
C ARG A 103 -15.20 -1.10 23.23
N LEU A 104 -14.40 -0.27 22.59
CA LEU A 104 -14.05 -0.39 21.17
C LEU A 104 -13.25 -1.68 20.91
N ARG A 105 -12.42 -2.11 21.86
CA ARG A 105 -11.73 -3.40 21.82
C ARG A 105 -12.68 -4.58 21.94
N ARG A 106 -13.64 -4.54 22.87
CA ARG A 106 -14.64 -5.60 23.09
C ARG A 106 -15.63 -5.75 21.92
N THR A 107 -15.98 -4.65 21.25
CA THR A 107 -17.00 -4.66 20.19
C THR A 107 -16.46 -5.28 18.91
N LYS A 108 -16.81 -6.53 18.58
CA LYS A 108 -16.38 -7.14 17.31
C LYS A 108 -17.11 -6.47 16.15
N ILE A 109 -16.36 -5.80 15.28
CA ILE A 109 -16.86 -5.18 14.05
C ILE A 109 -17.16 -6.29 13.05
N LYS A 110 -18.33 -6.25 12.43
CA LYS A 110 -18.80 -7.20 11.42
C LYS A 110 -19.28 -6.46 10.17
N LEU A 111 -19.44 -7.19 9.07
CA LEU A 111 -20.00 -6.64 7.83
C LEU A 111 -21.39 -6.03 8.04
N ALA A 112 -22.21 -6.61 8.93
CA ALA A 112 -23.56 -6.11 9.26
C ALA A 112 -23.57 -4.69 9.87
N ASP A 113 -22.44 -4.21 10.39
CA ASP A 113 -22.33 -2.84 10.94
C ASP A 113 -22.21 -1.78 9.83
N PHE A 114 -22.08 -2.20 8.57
CA PHE A 114 -21.90 -1.34 7.41
C PHE A 114 -22.99 -1.58 6.37
N ARG A 115 -23.65 -0.50 5.97
CA ARG A 115 -24.57 -0.48 4.83
C ARG A 115 -23.80 -0.14 3.56
N THR A 116 -23.82 -1.02 2.57
CA THR A 116 -23.25 -0.70 1.26
C THR A 116 -24.12 0.34 0.54
N VAL A 117 -23.48 1.39 0.04
CA VAL A 117 -24.10 2.46 -0.75
C VAL A 117 -23.94 2.16 -2.24
N LYS A 118 -22.69 1.97 -2.69
CA LYS A 118 -22.38 1.73 -4.11
C LYS A 118 -21.03 1.04 -4.28
N VAL A 119 -20.84 0.28 -5.35
CA VAL A 119 -19.52 -0.23 -5.76
C VAL A 119 -18.79 0.88 -6.50
N ILE A 120 -17.59 1.24 -6.06
CA ILE A 120 -16.80 2.36 -6.62
C ILE A 120 -15.57 1.89 -7.39
N GLY A 121 -15.12 0.65 -7.19
CA GLY A 121 -14.00 0.08 -7.94
C GLY A 121 -13.98 -1.44 -7.89
N LYS A 122 -13.37 -2.06 -8.91
CA LYS A 122 -13.07 -3.49 -8.96
C LYS A 122 -11.57 -3.64 -9.19
N GLY A 123 -10.93 -4.49 -8.42
CA GLY A 123 -9.52 -4.83 -8.57
C GLY A 123 -9.34 -6.32 -8.86
N ALA A 124 -8.09 -6.70 -9.05
CA ALA A 124 -7.68 -8.07 -9.35
C ALA A 124 -8.07 -9.11 -8.29
N PHE A 125 -8.22 -8.69 -7.02
CA PHE A 125 -8.42 -9.56 -5.86
C PHE A 125 -9.74 -9.32 -5.12
N GLY A 126 -10.59 -8.45 -5.68
CA GLY A 126 -11.86 -8.09 -5.07
C GLY A 126 -12.37 -6.73 -5.49
N GLU A 127 -13.12 -6.06 -4.62
CA GLU A 127 -13.87 -4.85 -4.96
C GLU A 127 -13.80 -3.80 -3.85
N VAL A 128 -13.96 -2.55 -4.25
CA VAL A 128 -14.03 -1.40 -3.35
C VAL A 128 -15.47 -0.87 -3.36
N ARG A 129 -16.09 -0.84 -2.19
CA ARG A 129 -17.45 -0.37 -1.96
C ARG A 129 -17.45 0.90 -1.12
N LEU A 130 -18.28 1.86 -1.50
CA LEU A 130 -18.69 2.94 -0.62
C LEU A 130 -19.66 2.38 0.41
N VAL A 131 -19.33 2.52 1.70
CA VAL A 131 -20.15 2.02 2.80
C VAL A 131 -20.44 3.11 3.82
N GLN A 132 -21.61 3.03 4.45
CA GLN A 132 -22.01 3.88 5.55
C GLN A 132 -22.12 3.04 6.81
N LYS A 133 -21.42 3.44 7.88
CA LYS A 133 -21.48 2.74 9.15
C LYS A 133 -22.81 3.06 9.85
N VAL A 134 -23.57 2.04 10.24
CA VAL A 134 -24.97 2.18 10.70
C VAL A 134 -25.07 2.96 12.01
N ASP A 135 -24.10 2.82 12.91
CA ASP A 135 -24.14 3.43 14.24
C ASP A 135 -23.80 4.92 14.26
N THR A 136 -22.94 5.38 13.35
CA THR A 136 -22.38 6.73 13.32
C THR A 136 -22.82 7.52 12.10
N GLY A 137 -23.39 6.85 11.08
CA GLY A 137 -23.73 7.45 9.79
C GLY A 137 -22.51 7.89 8.97
N LYS A 138 -21.28 7.63 9.44
CA LYS A 138 -20.05 8.02 8.74
C LYS A 138 -19.82 7.16 7.50
N VAL A 139 -19.31 7.80 6.46
CA VAL A 139 -19.04 7.19 5.15
C VAL A 139 -17.57 6.75 5.10
N TYR A 140 -17.34 5.57 4.53
CA TYR A 140 -16.03 4.94 4.40
C TYR A 140 -15.91 4.21 3.06
N ALA A 141 -14.68 4.00 2.61
CA ALA A 141 -14.39 3.06 1.53
C ALA A 141 -14.04 1.69 2.13
N MET A 142 -14.72 0.63 1.70
CA MET A 142 -14.48 -0.74 2.12
C MET A 142 -13.86 -1.52 0.96
N LYS A 143 -12.60 -1.92 1.11
CA LYS A 143 -11.93 -2.85 0.19
C LYS A 143 -12.15 -4.27 0.70
N SER A 144 -12.81 -5.09 -0.12
CA SER A 144 -13.07 -6.50 0.14
C SER A 144 -12.12 -7.34 -0.70
N LEU A 145 -11.33 -8.21 -0.05
CA LEU A 145 -10.31 -9.05 -0.68
C LEU A 145 -10.64 -10.52 -0.48
N GLN A 146 -10.58 -11.34 -1.53
CA GLN A 146 -10.91 -12.76 -1.46
C GLN A 146 -9.76 -13.61 -0.90
N LYS A 147 -10.00 -14.33 0.22
CA LYS A 147 -8.96 -15.18 0.85
C LYS A 147 -8.48 -16.31 -0.07
N ALA A 148 -9.41 -16.96 -0.78
CA ALA A 148 -9.11 -18.08 -1.65
C ALA A 148 -8.18 -17.67 -2.80
N GLU A 149 -8.39 -16.50 -3.40
CA GLU A 149 -7.56 -15.98 -4.49
C GLU A 149 -6.17 -15.58 -4.01
N MET A 150 -6.08 -14.94 -2.83
CA MET A 150 -4.81 -14.57 -2.22
C MET A 150 -3.91 -15.77 -1.92
N LEU A 151 -4.50 -16.84 -1.38
CA LEU A 151 -3.78 -18.09 -1.06
C LEU A 151 -3.31 -18.82 -2.32
N LYS A 152 -4.12 -18.79 -3.40
CA LYS A 152 -3.72 -19.38 -4.69
C LYS A 152 -2.51 -18.69 -5.31
N ARG A 153 -2.33 -17.38 -5.06
CA ARG A 153 -1.24 -16.57 -5.64
C ARG A 153 -0.09 -16.25 -4.67
N ASP A 154 -0.11 -16.80 -3.46
CA ASP A 154 0.90 -16.59 -2.42
C ASP A 154 1.16 -15.11 -2.04
N GLN A 155 0.13 -14.26 -2.13
CA GLN A 155 0.23 -12.82 -1.88
C GLN A 155 -0.16 -12.40 -0.45
N LEU A 156 0.04 -13.30 0.52
CA LEU A 156 -0.35 -13.02 1.90
C LEU A 156 0.55 -11.97 2.57
N ALA A 157 1.85 -12.00 2.26
CA ALA A 157 2.81 -11.03 2.80
C ALA A 157 2.48 -9.60 2.36
N HIS A 158 2.04 -9.46 1.12
CA HIS A 158 1.61 -8.22 0.46
C HIS A 158 0.44 -7.55 1.19
N VAL A 159 -0.62 -8.29 1.49
CA VAL A 159 -1.79 -7.72 2.19
C VAL A 159 -1.49 -7.40 3.66
N ARG A 160 -0.59 -8.15 4.30
CA ARG A 160 -0.12 -7.80 5.65
C ARG A 160 0.68 -6.50 5.64
N ALA A 161 1.57 -6.33 4.66
CA ALA A 161 2.33 -5.10 4.47
C ALA A 161 1.40 -3.90 4.19
N GLU A 162 0.40 -4.05 3.30
CA GLU A 162 -0.59 -3.00 3.04
C GLU A 162 -1.31 -2.57 4.33
N ARG A 163 -1.78 -3.54 5.12
CA ARG A 163 -2.42 -3.25 6.42
C ARG A 163 -1.48 -2.50 7.35
N ASP A 164 -0.24 -2.95 7.47
CA ASP A 164 0.73 -2.38 8.43
C ASP A 164 1.11 -0.95 8.05
N VAL A 165 1.38 -0.70 6.77
CA VAL A 165 1.64 0.66 6.25
C VAL A 165 0.47 1.60 6.55
N LEU A 166 -0.76 1.19 6.25
CA LEU A 166 -1.94 2.04 6.46
C LEU A 166 -2.32 2.22 7.95
N ALA A 167 -2.02 1.21 8.77
CA ALA A 167 -2.27 1.23 10.21
C ALA A 167 -1.27 2.14 10.94
N GLU A 168 0.01 2.06 10.59
CA GLU A 168 1.10 2.84 11.19
C GLU A 168 1.16 4.27 10.63
N SER A 169 0.84 4.46 9.35
CA SER A 169 0.87 5.77 8.74
C SER A 169 -0.17 6.69 9.36
N THR A 170 0.30 7.79 9.93
CA THR A 170 -0.49 8.96 10.33
C THR A 170 -0.27 10.13 9.37
N SER A 171 0.43 9.88 8.26
CA SER A 171 0.81 10.90 7.30
C SER A 171 -0.42 11.45 6.57
N PRO A 172 -0.50 12.77 6.37
CA PRO A 172 -1.57 13.39 5.59
C PRO A 172 -1.66 12.90 4.13
N TRP A 173 -0.55 12.38 3.61
CA TRP A 173 -0.36 11.97 2.21
C TRP A 173 -0.75 10.52 1.91
N VAL A 174 -1.11 9.75 2.93
CA VAL A 174 -1.48 8.33 2.79
C VAL A 174 -2.94 8.17 3.19
N VAL A 175 -3.66 7.30 2.49
CA VAL A 175 -5.04 6.94 2.85
C VAL A 175 -5.08 6.36 4.26
N GLN A 176 -5.99 6.87 5.10
CA GLN A 176 -6.12 6.41 6.47
C GLN A 176 -6.94 5.11 6.59
N LEU A 177 -6.36 4.06 7.18
CA LEU A 177 -7.11 2.86 7.62
C LEU A 177 -7.73 3.08 9.00
N PHE A 178 -9.05 2.86 9.11
CA PHE A 178 -9.79 2.93 10.38
C PHE A 178 -10.00 1.57 11.00
N TYR A 179 -10.42 0.58 10.22
CA TYR A 179 -10.72 -0.75 10.73
C TYR A 179 -10.27 -1.79 9.72
N SER A 180 -9.85 -2.95 10.21
CA SER A 180 -9.74 -4.14 9.38
C SER A 180 -10.36 -5.32 10.11
N PHE A 181 -11.07 -6.17 9.39
CA PHE A 181 -11.70 -7.36 9.92
C PHE A 181 -11.78 -8.43 8.84
N GLN A 182 -12.19 -9.64 9.22
CA GLN A 182 -12.24 -10.78 8.31
C GLN A 182 -13.48 -11.61 8.60
N ASP A 183 -13.95 -12.31 7.57
CA ASP A 183 -14.92 -13.40 7.69
C ASP A 183 -14.32 -14.68 7.06
N PRO A 184 -15.08 -15.80 6.94
CA PRO A 184 -14.55 -17.03 6.35
C PRO A 184 -14.11 -16.91 4.87
N LEU A 185 -14.60 -15.92 4.12
CA LEU A 185 -14.41 -15.79 2.67
C LEU A 185 -13.52 -14.60 2.29
N TYR A 186 -13.64 -13.49 3.02
CA TYR A 186 -13.07 -12.19 2.67
C TYR A 186 -12.29 -11.57 3.83
N LEU A 187 -11.33 -10.73 3.45
CA LEU A 187 -10.72 -9.72 4.30
C LEU A 187 -11.32 -8.35 3.95
N TYR A 188 -11.53 -7.52 4.96
CA TYR A 188 -12.12 -6.19 4.83
C TYR A 188 -11.17 -5.14 5.39
N LEU A 189 -10.89 -4.12 4.59
CA LEU A 189 -10.16 -2.91 4.99
C LEU A 189 -11.12 -1.72 4.88
N ILE A 190 -11.35 -1.03 6.00
CA ILE A 190 -12.20 0.16 6.09
C ILE A 190 -11.32 1.40 6.13
N MET A 191 -11.35 2.16 5.05
CA MET A 191 -10.50 3.31 4.78
C MET A 191 -11.34 4.59 4.71
N GLU A 192 -10.68 5.75 4.81
CA GLU A 192 -11.32 7.01 4.47
C GLU A 192 -11.82 7.00 3.01
N PHE A 193 -13.00 7.59 2.78
CA PHE A 193 -13.52 7.75 1.43
C PHE A 193 -12.97 9.04 0.83
N LEU A 194 -12.32 8.93 -0.33
CA LEU A 194 -11.79 10.04 -1.10
C LEU A 194 -12.70 10.31 -2.30
N PRO A 195 -13.53 11.36 -2.26
CA PRO A 195 -14.60 11.57 -3.24
C PRO A 195 -14.12 12.15 -4.57
N GLY A 196 -12.87 12.62 -4.67
CA GLY A 196 -12.30 13.19 -5.89
C GLY A 196 -11.94 12.15 -6.96
N GLY A 197 -12.06 10.86 -6.65
CA GLY A 197 -11.67 9.77 -7.54
C GLY A 197 -10.15 9.58 -7.56
N ASP A 198 -9.65 9.10 -8.69
CA ASP A 198 -8.25 8.79 -8.94
C ASP A 198 -7.65 9.69 -10.05
N LEU A 199 -6.33 9.87 -10.01
CA LEU A 199 -5.57 10.67 -10.98
C LEU A 199 -5.74 10.13 -12.40
N MET A 200 -5.91 8.81 -12.56
CA MET A 200 -6.20 8.19 -13.85
C MET A 200 -7.51 8.70 -14.45
N THR A 201 -8.61 8.67 -13.70
CA THR A 201 -9.92 9.18 -14.14
C THR A 201 -9.84 10.67 -14.47
N MET A 202 -9.02 11.43 -13.73
CA MET A 202 -8.75 12.84 -14.05
C MET A 202 -8.00 12.99 -15.38
N LEU A 203 -6.94 12.21 -15.63
CA LEU A 203 -6.20 12.18 -16.90
C LEU A 203 -7.09 11.76 -18.07
N MET A 204 -7.97 10.77 -17.89
CA MET A 204 -8.93 10.37 -18.91
C MET A 204 -9.90 11.50 -19.30
N LYS A 205 -10.26 12.37 -18.36
CA LYS A 205 -11.22 13.46 -18.57
C LYS A 205 -10.60 14.69 -19.21
N TYR A 206 -9.39 15.05 -18.81
CA TYR A 206 -8.72 16.28 -19.28
C TYR A 206 -7.69 16.05 -20.38
N ASP A 207 -7.35 14.79 -20.68
CA ASP A 207 -6.38 14.35 -21.70
C ASP A 207 -4.93 14.71 -21.35
N VAL A 208 -4.64 16.00 -21.24
CA VAL A 208 -3.31 16.55 -20.95
C VAL A 208 -3.45 17.65 -19.90
N PHE A 209 -2.51 17.71 -18.97
CA PHE A 209 -2.40 18.78 -17.99
C PHE A 209 -1.41 19.84 -18.44
N SER A 210 -1.74 21.11 -18.16
CA SER A 210 -0.78 22.20 -18.27
C SER A 210 0.37 21.99 -17.28
N GLU A 211 1.53 22.53 -17.60
CA GLU A 211 2.72 22.45 -16.77
C GLU A 211 2.51 22.93 -15.32
N ASP A 212 1.69 23.95 -15.09
CA ASP A 212 1.39 24.46 -13.75
C ASP A 212 0.60 23.46 -12.90
N VAL A 213 -0.41 22.84 -13.50
CA VAL A 213 -1.23 21.78 -12.88
C VAL A 213 -0.35 20.56 -12.58
N THR A 214 0.46 20.16 -13.54
CA THR A 214 1.39 19.03 -13.38
C THR A 214 2.44 19.32 -12.32
N ARG A 215 2.98 20.54 -12.24
CA ARG A 215 3.94 20.95 -11.21
C ARG A 215 3.35 20.80 -9.81
N PHE A 216 2.09 21.20 -9.62
CA PHE A 216 1.40 21.04 -8.34
C PHE A 216 1.25 19.55 -7.96
N TYR A 217 0.68 18.73 -8.84
CA TYR A 217 0.45 17.31 -8.54
C TYR A 217 1.74 16.50 -8.41
N MET A 218 2.76 16.80 -9.20
CA MET A 218 4.06 16.16 -9.05
C MET A 218 4.72 16.53 -7.71
N ALA A 219 4.62 17.79 -7.28
CA ALA A 219 5.14 18.21 -5.98
C ALA A 219 4.45 17.48 -4.82
N GLU A 220 3.12 17.30 -4.88
CA GLU A 220 2.37 16.54 -3.87
C GLU A 220 2.75 15.05 -3.88
N CYS A 221 2.88 14.44 -5.06
CA CYS A 221 3.34 13.06 -5.20
C CYS A 221 4.73 12.86 -4.60
N ILE A 222 5.66 13.82 -4.78
CA ILE A 222 7.02 13.74 -4.21
C ILE A 222 6.95 13.69 -2.68
N LEU A 223 6.17 14.57 -2.06
CA LEU A 223 6.00 14.58 -0.60
C LEU A 223 5.30 13.30 -0.10
N ALA A 224 4.36 12.77 -0.87
CA ALA A 224 3.66 11.55 -0.52
C ALA A 224 4.59 10.32 -0.55
N ILE A 225 5.39 10.18 -1.61
CA ILE A 225 6.37 9.09 -1.77
C ILE A 225 7.46 9.21 -0.69
N GLU A 226 7.98 10.42 -0.45
CA GLU A 226 8.96 10.67 0.61
C GLU A 226 8.42 10.30 1.99
N ALA A 227 7.16 10.63 2.30
CA ALA A 227 6.54 10.25 3.56
C ALA A 227 6.47 8.72 3.74
N VAL A 228 6.20 7.98 2.66
CA VAL A 228 6.18 6.51 2.67
C VAL A 228 7.60 5.95 2.86
N HIS A 229 8.59 6.52 2.17
CA HIS A 229 10.01 6.14 2.32
C HIS A 229 10.55 6.41 3.72
N ASN A 230 10.15 7.52 4.35
CA ASN A 230 10.51 7.87 5.72
C ASN A 230 9.92 6.91 6.77
N LEU A 231 8.80 6.25 6.45
CA LEU A 231 8.24 5.17 7.26
C LEU A 231 8.98 3.83 7.05
N GLY A 232 9.97 3.77 6.15
CA GLY A 232 10.76 2.56 5.88
C GLY A 232 10.13 1.61 4.86
N TYR A 233 9.14 2.09 4.10
CA TYR A 233 8.44 1.32 3.07
C TYR A 233 8.76 1.83 1.68
N ILE A 234 8.71 0.94 0.69
CA ILE A 234 8.82 1.30 -0.73
C ILE A 234 7.48 0.95 -1.38
N HIS A 235 6.92 1.84 -2.19
CA HIS A 235 5.58 1.66 -2.73
C HIS A 235 5.54 0.57 -3.80
N ARG A 236 6.45 0.64 -4.79
CA ARG A 236 6.71 -0.32 -5.88
C ARG A 236 5.63 -0.44 -6.96
N ASP A 237 4.45 0.11 -6.72
CA ASP A 237 3.34 0.17 -7.69
C ASP A 237 2.76 1.59 -7.82
N ILE A 238 3.63 2.58 -7.98
CA ILE A 238 3.18 3.96 -8.20
C ILE A 238 2.62 4.07 -9.63
N LYS A 239 1.31 4.36 -9.73
CA LYS A 239 0.58 4.54 -10.98
C LYS A 239 -0.58 5.51 -10.78
N PRO A 240 -1.13 6.13 -11.84
CA PRO A 240 -2.19 7.12 -11.71
C PRO A 240 -3.47 6.58 -11.03
N ASP A 241 -3.77 5.28 -11.17
CA ASP A 241 -4.91 4.63 -10.51
C ASP A 241 -4.78 4.57 -8.97
N ASN A 242 -3.54 4.54 -8.46
CA ASN A 242 -3.23 4.43 -7.03
C ASN A 242 -3.10 5.80 -6.35
N VAL A 243 -3.10 6.89 -7.12
CA VAL A 243 -3.08 8.26 -6.61
C VAL A 243 -4.51 8.78 -6.55
N LEU A 244 -5.04 8.94 -5.34
CA LEU A 244 -6.41 9.36 -5.08
C LEU A 244 -6.50 10.85 -4.72
N ILE A 245 -7.66 11.45 -4.98
CA ILE A 245 -7.92 12.88 -4.76
C ILE A 245 -8.92 13.05 -3.62
N ASP A 246 -8.57 13.85 -2.61
CA ASP A 246 -9.44 14.13 -1.48
C ASP A 246 -10.55 15.16 -1.80
N LYS A 247 -11.42 15.42 -0.82
CA LYS A 247 -12.53 16.38 -0.97
C LYS A 247 -12.07 17.82 -1.25
N ASN A 248 -10.83 18.13 -0.89
CA ASN A 248 -10.24 19.45 -1.04
C ASN A 248 -9.49 19.57 -2.37
N GLY A 249 -9.21 18.46 -3.06
CA GLY A 249 -8.47 18.43 -4.33
C GLY A 249 -7.00 18.04 -4.19
N HIS A 250 -6.56 17.66 -3.00
CA HIS A 250 -5.18 17.24 -2.72
C HIS A 250 -4.99 15.73 -2.90
N LEU A 251 -3.76 15.33 -3.23
CA LEU A 251 -3.43 13.94 -3.48
C LEU A 251 -3.16 13.14 -2.21
N LYS A 252 -3.54 11.86 -2.26
CA LYS A 252 -3.22 10.81 -1.28
C LYS A 252 -2.88 9.52 -1.99
N LEU A 253 -1.85 8.83 -1.50
CA LEU A 253 -1.47 7.51 -2.00
C LEU A 253 -2.35 6.41 -1.40
N SER A 254 -2.72 5.47 -2.27
CA SER A 254 -3.51 4.28 -1.95
C SER A 254 -2.86 3.03 -2.54
N ASP A 255 -3.32 1.86 -2.10
CA ASP A 255 -2.92 0.55 -2.59
C ASP A 255 -1.42 0.18 -2.44
N PHE A 256 -1.02 -0.05 -1.19
CA PHE A 256 0.31 -0.56 -0.81
C PHE A 256 0.42 -2.09 -0.96
N GLY A 257 -0.44 -2.71 -1.78
CA GLY A 257 -0.50 -4.16 -1.94
C GLY A 257 0.81 -4.75 -2.46
N LEU A 258 1.58 -3.99 -3.23
CA LEU A 258 2.92 -4.38 -3.66
C LEU A 258 4.02 -3.69 -2.85
N SER A 259 3.74 -3.11 -1.69
CA SER A 259 4.78 -2.50 -0.85
C SER A 259 5.40 -3.56 0.06
N THR A 260 6.73 -3.69 0.06
CA THR A 260 7.46 -4.47 1.08
C THR A 260 8.28 -3.52 1.92
N GLY A 261 8.56 -3.94 3.16
CA GLY A 261 9.68 -3.34 3.90
C GLY A 261 10.99 -3.60 3.15
N LEU A 262 12.03 -2.82 3.47
CA LEU A 262 13.39 -2.84 2.87
C LEU A 262 14.08 -4.23 2.76
N HIS A 263 13.46 -5.31 3.23
CA HIS A 263 13.92 -6.68 3.09
C HIS A 263 12.89 -7.56 2.37
N LYS A 264 13.06 -7.72 1.05
CA LYS A 264 13.01 -8.98 0.25
C LYS A 264 12.56 -8.69 -1.18
N ALA A 265 13.47 -8.94 -2.12
CA ALA A 265 13.23 -8.92 -3.55
C ALA A 265 12.69 -10.30 -3.99
N THR A 266 11.39 -10.40 -4.27
CA THR A 266 10.75 -11.65 -4.72
C THR A 266 9.94 -11.50 -6.00
N ASP A 267 9.86 -10.29 -6.57
CA ASP A 267 8.88 -9.99 -7.63
C ASP A 267 9.39 -10.27 -9.06
N GLY A 268 10.70 -10.37 -9.29
CA GLY A 268 11.23 -10.61 -10.65
C GLY A 268 10.92 -12.01 -11.21
N GLU A 269 10.60 -12.98 -10.35
CA GLU A 269 10.46 -14.40 -10.72
C GLU A 269 9.12 -14.66 -11.43
N ILE A 270 8.11 -13.87 -11.07
CA ILE A 270 6.77 -13.91 -11.68
C ILE A 270 6.85 -13.42 -13.14
N TYR A 271 7.55 -12.31 -13.39
CA TYR A 271 7.70 -11.74 -14.73
C TYR A 271 8.53 -12.64 -15.66
N LYS A 272 9.56 -13.31 -15.14
CA LYS A 272 10.33 -14.29 -15.92
C LYS A 272 9.48 -15.47 -16.38
N ARG A 273 8.58 -16.00 -15.53
CA ARG A 273 7.64 -17.07 -15.92
C ARG A 273 6.65 -16.63 -16.99
N TYR A 274 6.16 -15.39 -16.94
CA TYR A 274 5.33 -14.82 -18.01
C TYR A 274 6.10 -14.70 -19.33
N LEU A 275 7.36 -14.23 -19.28
CA LEU A 275 8.24 -14.14 -20.46
C LEU A 275 8.56 -15.52 -21.07
N GLU A 276 8.78 -16.53 -20.24
CA GLU A 276 8.99 -17.91 -20.70
C GLU A 276 7.73 -18.49 -21.35
N GLN A 277 6.54 -18.15 -20.84
CA GLN A 277 5.26 -18.52 -21.47
C GLN A 277 5.00 -17.79 -22.79
N GLU A 278 5.42 -16.52 -22.94
CA GLU A 278 5.31 -15.80 -24.22
C GLU A 278 6.31 -16.30 -25.27
N LYS A 279 7.57 -16.58 -24.88
CA LYS A 279 8.54 -17.21 -25.79
C LYS A 279 8.05 -18.56 -26.33
N ALA A 280 7.26 -19.29 -25.55
CA ALA A 280 6.64 -20.54 -26.00
C ALA A 280 5.47 -20.32 -26.98
N LYS A 281 4.77 -19.18 -26.91
CA LYS A 281 3.71 -18.80 -27.86
C LYS A 281 4.25 -18.24 -29.18
N ASP A 282 5.36 -17.51 -29.14
CA ASP A 282 5.97 -16.91 -30.34
C ASP A 282 6.56 -17.96 -31.31
N ASN A 283 6.99 -19.13 -30.81
CA ASN A 283 7.46 -20.23 -31.66
C ASN A 283 6.37 -20.85 -32.55
N ALA A 284 5.09 -20.50 -32.36
CA ALA A 284 3.98 -20.95 -33.21
C ALA A 284 3.64 -19.98 -34.35
N ARG A 285 4.24 -18.78 -34.39
CA ARG A 285 4.04 -17.79 -35.47
C ARG A 285 5.24 -17.80 -36.42
N ASN A 286 5.20 -18.69 -37.39
CA ASN A 286 6.03 -18.58 -38.58
C ASN A 286 5.82 -17.21 -39.24
N SER A 287 6.93 -16.54 -39.55
CA SER A 287 7.14 -15.40 -40.46
C SER A 287 5.92 -14.57 -40.89
N VAL A 288 5.96 -13.25 -40.66
CA VAL A 288 5.76 -12.19 -41.67
C VAL A 288 5.67 -10.82 -40.97
N GLN A 289 6.46 -9.88 -41.48
CA GLN A 289 6.43 -8.43 -41.25
C GLN A 289 6.78 -7.94 -39.83
N VAL A 290 8.03 -7.52 -39.69
CA VAL A 290 8.42 -6.47 -38.75
C VAL A 290 7.68 -5.21 -39.21
N ASN A 291 6.52 -4.92 -38.60
CA ASN A 291 5.93 -3.60 -38.75
C ASN A 291 7.00 -2.58 -38.31
N PRO A 292 7.32 -1.57 -39.13
CA PRO A 292 8.20 -0.50 -38.68
C PRO A 292 7.59 0.05 -37.39
N ILE A 293 8.36 0.02 -36.31
CA ILE A 293 7.97 0.61 -35.03
C ILE A 293 7.80 2.10 -35.34
N ASN A 294 6.58 2.57 -35.58
CA ASN A 294 6.33 3.99 -35.72
C ASN A 294 6.65 4.63 -34.36
N LEU A 295 7.72 5.42 -34.31
CA LEU A 295 8.23 6.10 -33.11
C LEU A 295 7.30 7.21 -32.61
N THR A 296 6.24 7.54 -33.35
CA THR A 296 5.22 8.52 -32.97
C THR A 296 3.85 7.83 -32.94
N MET A 297 3.17 7.93 -31.81
CA MET A 297 1.80 7.43 -31.66
C MET A 297 0.85 8.37 -32.41
N SER A 298 0.08 7.84 -33.36
CA SER A 298 -0.99 8.59 -34.03
C SER A 298 -2.17 8.84 -33.07
N ARG A 299 -3.02 9.84 -33.35
CA ARG A 299 -4.25 10.13 -32.56
C ARG A 299 -5.15 8.90 -32.37
N GLU A 300 -5.16 7.97 -33.33
CA GLU A 300 -5.91 6.71 -33.24
C GLU A 300 -5.33 5.75 -32.19
N GLN A 301 -4.00 5.73 -32.03
CA GLN A 301 -3.31 4.91 -31.04
C GLN A 301 -3.50 5.44 -29.60
N ILE A 302 -3.65 6.76 -29.43
CA ILE A 302 -4.01 7.37 -28.14
C ILE A 302 -5.42 6.93 -27.72
N ALA A 303 -6.36 6.87 -28.67
CA ALA A 303 -7.73 6.42 -28.41
C ALA A 303 -7.80 4.91 -28.09
N THR A 304 -7.06 4.06 -28.82
CA THR A 304 -6.96 2.63 -28.50
C THR A 304 -6.27 2.40 -27.15
N TRP A 305 -5.23 3.16 -26.83
CA TRP A 305 -4.60 3.10 -25.51
C TRP A 305 -5.58 3.44 -24.39
N LYS A 306 -6.35 4.53 -24.49
CA LYS A 306 -7.38 4.89 -23.50
C LYS A 306 -8.46 3.81 -23.33
N ALA A 307 -8.91 3.21 -24.42
CA ALA A 307 -9.93 2.16 -24.41
C ALA A 307 -9.41 0.84 -23.82
N ASN A 308 -8.18 0.46 -24.16
CA ASN A 308 -7.53 -0.73 -23.61
C ASN A 308 -7.21 -0.52 -22.12
N ARG A 309 -6.81 0.68 -21.71
CA ARG A 309 -6.38 0.95 -20.35
C ARG A 309 -7.50 0.82 -19.30
N ARG A 310 -8.74 1.17 -19.62
CA ARG A 310 -9.89 0.85 -18.74
C ARG A 310 -10.02 -0.66 -18.48
N LYS A 311 -9.74 -1.49 -19.49
CA LYS A 311 -9.75 -2.96 -19.34
C LYS A 311 -8.53 -3.47 -18.58
N LEU A 312 -7.37 -2.84 -18.76
CA LEU A 312 -6.14 -3.18 -18.03
C LEU A 312 -6.20 -2.80 -16.54
N ALA A 313 -6.90 -1.73 -16.16
CA ALA A 313 -7.13 -1.37 -14.75
C ALA A 313 -7.83 -2.50 -13.97
N TYR A 314 -8.70 -3.27 -14.63
CA TYR A 314 -9.37 -4.45 -14.07
C TYR A 314 -8.58 -5.75 -14.22
N SER A 315 -7.42 -5.72 -14.89
CA SER A 315 -6.60 -6.92 -15.17
C SER A 315 -5.68 -7.26 -14.01
N THR A 316 -5.46 -8.56 -13.80
CA THR A 316 -4.62 -9.11 -12.71
C THR A 316 -3.13 -8.91 -12.90
N VAL A 317 -2.70 -8.61 -14.13
CA VAL A 317 -1.28 -8.46 -14.49
C VAL A 317 -0.80 -7.02 -14.29
N GLY A 318 -1.70 -6.09 -13.98
CA GLY A 318 -1.39 -4.67 -13.92
C GLY A 318 -0.89 -4.14 -15.26
N THR A 319 -0.36 -2.92 -15.23
CA THR A 319 0.17 -2.23 -16.40
C THR A 319 1.66 -2.00 -16.17
N PRO A 320 2.57 -2.67 -16.91
CA PRO A 320 4.00 -2.59 -16.65
C PRO A 320 4.61 -1.21 -17.00
N ASP A 321 3.81 -0.30 -17.56
CA ASP A 321 4.25 1.02 -18.06
C ASP A 321 4.98 1.90 -17.03
N TYR A 322 4.71 1.71 -15.74
CA TYR A 322 5.30 2.51 -14.65
C TYR A 322 6.44 1.80 -13.92
N ILE A 323 6.75 0.55 -14.29
CA ILE A 323 7.72 -0.28 -13.55
C ILE A 323 9.13 0.09 -14.00
N ALA A 324 10.01 0.28 -13.02
CA ALA A 324 11.41 0.61 -13.28
C ALA A 324 12.19 -0.60 -13.85
N PRO A 325 13.17 -0.36 -14.75
CA PRO A 325 13.90 -1.44 -15.42
C PRO A 325 14.65 -2.36 -14.45
N GLU A 326 15.17 -1.83 -13.34
CA GLU A 326 15.88 -2.61 -12.32
C GLU A 326 15.00 -3.65 -11.60
N VAL A 327 13.69 -3.40 -11.49
CA VAL A 327 12.73 -4.35 -10.88
C VAL A 327 12.70 -5.65 -11.67
N PHE A 328 12.87 -5.56 -13.00
CA PHE A 328 12.95 -6.71 -13.89
C PHE A 328 14.32 -7.39 -13.88
N MET A 329 15.40 -6.64 -13.67
CA MET A 329 16.77 -7.15 -13.77
C MET A 329 17.22 -7.99 -12.57
N MET A 330 16.40 -8.12 -11.52
CA MET A 330 16.69 -8.89 -10.29
C MET A 330 17.98 -8.52 -9.55
N LYS A 331 18.70 -7.49 -9.99
CA LYS A 331 19.71 -6.81 -9.19
C LYS A 331 18.90 -6.00 -8.19
N GLY A 332 18.96 -6.37 -6.91
CA GLY A 332 18.12 -5.79 -5.85
C GLY A 332 17.93 -4.28 -6.02
N TYR A 333 16.68 -3.84 -5.91
CA TYR A 333 16.27 -2.46 -6.09
C TYR A 333 15.89 -1.85 -4.73
N GLY A 334 16.01 -0.54 -4.62
CA GLY A 334 15.67 0.25 -3.45
C GLY A 334 14.52 1.22 -3.68
N LYS A 335 14.49 2.27 -2.86
CA LYS A 335 13.46 3.32 -2.87
C LYS A 335 13.42 4.14 -4.16
N GLU A 336 14.51 4.11 -4.93
CA GLU A 336 14.67 4.84 -6.17
C GLU A 336 13.69 4.41 -7.26
N CYS A 337 13.17 3.16 -7.23
CA CYS A 337 12.21 2.67 -8.23
C CYS A 337 10.93 3.51 -8.29
N ASP A 338 10.47 4.05 -7.16
CA ASP A 338 9.26 4.90 -7.10
C ASP A 338 9.46 6.23 -7.84
N TRP A 339 10.69 6.76 -7.90
CA TRP A 339 11.00 7.98 -8.65
C TRP A 339 10.94 7.77 -10.16
N TRP A 340 11.28 6.56 -10.64
CA TRP A 340 11.09 6.20 -12.05
C TRP A 340 9.60 6.20 -12.41
N SER A 341 8.79 5.54 -11.58
CA SER A 341 7.35 5.47 -11.76
C SER A 341 6.73 6.87 -11.77
N LEU A 342 7.18 7.77 -10.88
CA LEU A 342 6.74 9.15 -10.88
C LEU A 342 7.15 9.90 -12.16
N GLY A 343 8.35 9.66 -12.69
CA GLY A 343 8.78 10.21 -13.99
C GLY A 343 7.90 9.76 -15.15
N ALA A 344 7.47 8.49 -15.14
CA ALA A 344 6.52 7.97 -16.13
C ALA A 344 5.13 8.62 -16.01
N ILE A 345 4.63 8.85 -14.79
CA ILE A 345 3.39 9.60 -14.56
C ILE A 345 3.54 11.06 -15.01
N PHE A 346 4.70 11.67 -14.77
CA PHE A 346 4.97 13.05 -15.16
C PHE A 346 4.93 13.19 -16.69
N PHE A 347 5.58 12.28 -17.42
CA PHE A 347 5.49 12.22 -18.88
C PHE A 347 4.04 12.06 -19.33
N GLU A 348 3.29 11.14 -18.72
CA GLU A 348 1.90 10.91 -19.08
C GLU A 348 1.00 12.13 -18.85
N CYS A 349 1.23 12.89 -17.78
CA CYS A 349 0.45 14.11 -17.51
C CYS A 349 0.65 15.18 -18.58
N LEU A 350 1.86 15.28 -19.16
CA LEU A 350 2.18 16.29 -20.18
C LEU A 350 1.90 15.81 -21.61
N VAL A 351 2.05 14.53 -21.89
CA VAL A 351 1.96 13.96 -23.25
C VAL A 351 0.61 13.28 -23.51
N GLY A 352 -0.09 12.86 -22.45
CA GLY A 352 -1.40 12.19 -22.51
C GLY A 352 -1.33 10.67 -22.65
N TYR A 353 -0.13 10.08 -22.76
CA TYR A 353 0.08 8.64 -22.77
C TYR A 353 1.37 8.23 -22.05
N ALA A 354 1.45 6.99 -21.58
CA ALA A 354 2.63 6.50 -20.87
C ALA A 354 3.83 6.30 -21.84
N PRO A 355 5.08 6.59 -21.41
CA PRO A 355 6.23 6.71 -22.31
C PRO A 355 6.55 5.43 -23.10
N PHE A 356 6.27 4.24 -22.55
CA PHE A 356 6.59 2.96 -23.17
C PHE A 356 5.36 2.15 -23.62
N CYS A 357 4.19 2.80 -23.71
CA CYS A 357 2.96 2.10 -24.00
C CYS A 357 3.01 1.34 -25.34
N SER A 358 2.44 0.13 -25.32
CA SER A 358 2.34 -0.77 -26.47
C SER A 358 1.10 -1.66 -26.36
N ASP A 359 0.64 -2.21 -27.48
CA ASP A 359 -0.51 -3.13 -27.48
C ASP A 359 -0.21 -4.46 -26.76
N ASN A 360 1.06 -4.87 -26.71
CA ASN A 360 1.51 -6.07 -26.01
C ASN A 360 2.36 -5.72 -24.77
N PRO A 361 2.05 -6.27 -23.58
CA PRO A 361 2.91 -6.16 -22.40
C PRO A 361 4.36 -6.61 -22.63
N GLY A 362 4.57 -7.64 -23.45
CA GLY A 362 5.92 -8.13 -23.79
C GLY A 362 6.77 -7.11 -24.55
N ASP A 363 6.15 -6.27 -25.38
CA ASP A 363 6.86 -5.21 -26.11
C ASP A 363 7.09 -3.97 -25.24
N THR A 364 6.14 -3.65 -24.37
CA THR A 364 6.30 -2.63 -23.32
C THR A 364 7.53 -2.94 -22.47
N TYR A 365 7.71 -4.20 -22.07
CA TYR A 365 8.90 -4.66 -21.35
C TYR A 365 10.20 -4.44 -22.11
N LYS A 366 10.25 -4.78 -23.41
CA LYS A 366 11.45 -4.56 -24.25
C LYS A 366 11.78 -3.07 -24.35
N LYS A 367 10.76 -2.22 -24.50
CA LYS A 367 10.92 -0.76 -24.53
C LYS A 367 11.45 -0.20 -23.21
N ILE A 368 10.99 -0.72 -22.06
CA ILE A 368 11.48 -0.31 -20.73
C ILE A 368 12.95 -0.70 -20.52
N ILE A 369 13.37 -1.89 -20.95
CA ILE A 369 14.77 -2.32 -20.80
C ILE A 369 15.72 -1.48 -21.66
N ASP A 370 15.33 -1.16 -22.89
CA ASP A 370 16.10 -0.32 -23.80
C ASP A 370 15.58 1.13 -23.80
N TRP A 371 15.12 1.61 -22.63
CA TRP A 371 14.55 2.94 -22.47
C TRP A 371 15.38 4.09 -23.06
N PRO A 372 16.75 4.07 -23.08
CA PRO A 372 17.50 5.19 -23.66
C PRO A 372 17.23 5.40 -25.15
N ARG A 373 16.79 4.35 -25.86
CA ARG A 373 16.43 4.42 -27.29
C ARG A 373 14.95 4.69 -27.53
N PHE A 374 14.09 4.39 -26.56
CA PHE A 374 12.65 4.43 -26.71
C PHE A 374 11.98 5.62 -26.00
N LEU A 375 12.70 6.34 -25.12
CA LEU A 375 12.19 7.56 -24.50
C LEU A 375 12.30 8.74 -25.49
N PHE A 376 11.19 9.01 -26.17
CA PHE A 376 11.05 10.10 -27.15
C PHE A 376 9.94 11.06 -26.73
N PHE A 377 10.17 12.35 -26.94
CA PHE A 377 9.21 13.43 -26.68
C PHE A 377 8.64 13.90 -28.02
N PRO A 378 7.32 13.84 -28.25
CA PRO A 378 6.73 14.29 -29.51
C PRO A 378 6.90 15.79 -29.74
N ASP A 379 7.36 16.20 -30.92
CA ASP A 379 7.54 17.61 -31.30
C ASP A 379 6.22 18.41 -31.30
N GLU A 380 5.08 17.72 -31.36
CA GLU A 380 3.73 18.31 -31.33
C GLU A 380 3.29 18.77 -29.93
N VAL A 381 3.96 18.31 -28.87
CA VAL A 381 3.61 18.61 -27.47
C VAL A 381 4.54 19.69 -26.93
N PHE A 382 3.98 20.78 -26.42
CA PHE A 382 4.76 21.84 -25.80
C PHE A 382 5.22 21.43 -24.40
N ILE A 383 6.49 21.07 -24.28
CA ILE A 383 7.16 20.75 -23.01
C ILE A 383 8.34 21.72 -22.86
N SER A 384 8.42 22.38 -21.72
CA SER A 384 9.56 23.19 -21.33
C SER A 384 10.85 22.36 -21.25
N LYS A 385 11.99 23.01 -21.47
CA LYS A 385 13.30 22.34 -21.38
C LYS A 385 13.56 21.79 -19.99
N GLU A 386 13.09 22.53 -18.99
CA GLU A 386 13.17 22.17 -17.57
C GLU A 386 12.29 20.96 -17.24
N GLY A 387 11.09 20.85 -17.84
CA GLY A 387 10.23 19.68 -17.69
C GLY A 387 10.86 18.43 -18.32
N GLU A 388 11.41 18.55 -19.53
CA GLU A 388 12.10 17.44 -20.20
C GLU A 388 13.34 16.98 -19.43
N ASP A 389 14.17 17.92 -18.94
CA ASP A 389 15.37 17.61 -18.15
C ASP A 389 15.01 16.84 -16.87
N LEU A 390 13.96 17.28 -16.16
CA LEU A 390 13.50 16.58 -14.96
C LEU A 390 12.99 15.16 -15.27
N ILE A 391 12.19 14.98 -16.32
CA ILE A 391 11.71 13.65 -16.73
C ILE A 391 12.90 12.73 -17.05
N ARG A 392 13.88 13.22 -17.82
CA ARG A 392 15.10 12.44 -18.15
C ARG A 392 15.96 12.13 -16.91
N GLY A 393 16.00 13.05 -15.95
CA GLY A 393 16.71 12.84 -14.68
C GLY A 393 16.04 11.80 -13.77
N MET A 394 14.71 11.78 -13.74
CA MET A 394 13.92 10.79 -12.99
C MET A 394 13.90 9.42 -13.69
N MET A 395 13.78 9.42 -15.02
CA MET A 395 13.79 8.22 -15.86
C MET A 395 15.22 7.87 -16.31
N ASN A 396 16.13 7.69 -15.35
CA ASN A 396 17.49 7.23 -15.59
C ASN A 396 17.75 5.89 -14.88
N TRP A 397 18.90 5.27 -15.17
CA TRP A 397 19.41 4.11 -14.44
C TRP A 397 19.49 4.42 -12.93
N ALA A 398 19.19 3.41 -12.10
CA ALA A 398 19.13 3.54 -10.65
C ALA A 398 20.34 4.28 -10.03
N ASP A 399 21.55 4.00 -10.50
CA ASP A 399 22.79 4.60 -9.97
C ASP A 399 22.95 6.10 -10.27
N LYS A 400 22.27 6.61 -11.30
CA LYS A 400 22.36 8.00 -11.77
C LYS A 400 21.05 8.77 -11.61
N ARG A 401 20.02 8.13 -11.02
CA ARG A 401 18.70 8.73 -10.85
C ARG A 401 18.76 9.85 -9.81
N LEU A 402 17.99 10.91 -10.03
CA LEU A 402 17.91 12.01 -9.08
C LEU A 402 17.36 11.54 -7.73
N ASP A 403 18.02 11.97 -6.65
CA ASP A 403 17.51 11.77 -5.29
C ASP A 403 16.44 12.83 -4.95
N VAL A 404 15.65 12.58 -3.91
CA VAL A 404 14.53 13.45 -3.49
C VAL A 404 14.95 14.92 -3.31
N ASN A 405 16.13 15.17 -2.74
CA ASN A 405 16.65 16.53 -2.53
C ASN A 405 17.02 17.20 -3.86
N GLN A 406 17.52 16.44 -4.83
CA GLN A 406 17.85 16.94 -6.17
C GLN A 406 16.57 17.22 -6.97
N ILE A 407 15.57 16.36 -6.85
CA ILE A 407 14.25 16.56 -7.47
C ILE A 407 13.61 17.84 -6.93
N LYS A 408 13.62 18.05 -5.60
CA LYS A 408 13.02 19.24 -4.97
C LYS A 408 13.73 20.56 -5.30
N SER A 409 15.04 20.50 -5.55
CA SER A 409 15.85 21.67 -5.91
C SER A 409 15.90 21.94 -7.41
N HIS A 410 15.23 21.11 -8.21
CA HIS A 410 15.21 21.27 -9.66
C HIS A 410 14.55 22.59 -10.08
N PRO A 411 15.07 23.31 -11.11
CA PRO A 411 14.49 24.57 -11.60
C PRO A 411 13.00 24.47 -11.98
N TRP A 412 12.54 23.26 -12.32
CA TRP A 412 11.14 23.00 -12.61
C TRP A 412 10.16 23.35 -11.48
N PHE A 413 10.60 23.22 -10.24
CA PHE A 413 9.81 23.54 -9.05
C PHE A 413 10.10 24.94 -8.50
N TYR A 414 10.61 25.86 -9.35
CA TYR A 414 10.86 27.24 -8.94
C TYR A 414 9.61 27.88 -8.34
N GLY A 415 9.72 28.38 -7.11
CA GLY A 415 8.60 28.99 -6.37
C GLY A 415 7.69 28.03 -5.62
N ALA A 416 7.95 26.72 -5.63
CA ALA A 416 7.18 25.76 -4.85
C ALA A 416 7.55 25.81 -3.35
N ASP A 417 6.56 26.05 -2.48
CA ASP A 417 6.72 25.90 -1.03
C ASP A 417 6.29 24.50 -0.60
N TRP A 418 7.29 23.66 -0.33
CA TRP A 418 7.11 22.26 0.09
C TRP A 418 6.42 22.09 1.45
N ASN A 419 6.46 23.10 2.33
CA ASN A 419 5.82 23.02 3.64
C ASN A 419 4.35 23.43 3.59
N SER A 420 4.04 24.40 2.73
CA SER A 420 2.69 24.97 2.63
C SER A 420 1.85 24.38 1.51
N LEU A 421 2.39 23.44 0.72
CA LEU A 421 1.74 22.89 -0.48
C LEU A 421 0.30 22.42 -0.24
N ARG A 422 0.04 21.84 0.93
CA ARG A 422 -1.29 21.32 1.31
C ARG A 422 -2.30 22.40 1.77
N TYR A 423 -1.84 23.63 1.96
CA TYR A 423 -2.69 24.78 2.26
C TYR A 423 -2.94 25.66 1.02
N ILE A 424 -2.22 25.41 -0.07
CA ILE A 424 -2.43 26.08 -1.36
C ILE A 424 -3.69 25.53 -2.00
N GLU A 425 -4.48 26.39 -2.64
CA GLU A 425 -5.67 25.93 -3.38
C GLU A 425 -5.25 25.05 -4.56
N PRO A 426 -5.72 23.79 -4.62
CA PRO A 426 -5.32 22.87 -5.67
C PRO A 426 -5.98 23.23 -7.01
N PRO A 427 -5.37 22.87 -8.15
CA PRO A 427 -5.89 23.23 -9.47
C PRO A 427 -7.28 22.66 -9.78
N PHE A 428 -7.61 21.50 -9.20
CA PHE A 428 -8.91 20.87 -9.34
C PHE A 428 -9.48 20.54 -7.95
N VAL A 429 -10.57 21.23 -7.61
CA VAL A 429 -11.39 20.94 -6.44
C VAL A 429 -12.66 20.21 -6.91
N PRO A 430 -12.93 18.98 -6.43
CA PRO A 430 -14.11 18.24 -6.85
C PRO A 430 -15.39 18.93 -6.38
N ARG A 431 -16.35 19.12 -7.30
CA ARG A 431 -17.67 19.70 -7.00
C ARG A 431 -18.62 18.60 -6.58
N LEU A 432 -18.73 18.39 -5.28
CA LEU A 432 -19.52 17.30 -4.68
C LEU A 432 -20.93 17.79 -4.32
N ASN A 433 -21.94 17.02 -4.69
CA ASN A 433 -23.33 17.29 -4.30
C ASN A 433 -23.69 16.70 -2.94
N SER A 434 -22.96 15.67 -2.50
CA SER A 434 -23.20 14.94 -1.25
C SER A 434 -21.93 14.29 -0.72
N ILE A 435 -21.92 13.93 0.56
CA ILE A 435 -20.85 13.12 1.19
C ILE A 435 -20.76 11.69 0.62
N THR A 436 -21.80 11.24 -0.09
CA THR A 436 -21.84 9.94 -0.78
C THR A 436 -21.80 10.10 -2.30
N ASP A 437 -21.36 11.24 -2.81
CA ASP A 437 -21.26 11.47 -4.25
C ASP A 437 -20.18 10.56 -4.85
N THR A 438 -20.54 9.83 -5.90
CA THR A 438 -19.65 8.92 -6.64
C THR A 438 -19.49 9.32 -8.10
N SER A 439 -19.81 10.56 -8.47
CA SER A 439 -19.76 11.04 -9.86
C SER A 439 -18.37 11.01 -10.47
N TYR A 440 -17.32 11.08 -9.65
CA TYR A 440 -15.93 10.99 -10.07
C TYR A 440 -15.41 9.55 -10.19
N PHE A 441 -16.27 8.55 -9.96
CA PHE A 441 -15.91 7.14 -10.13
C PHE A 441 -16.58 6.57 -11.38
N PRO A 442 -15.89 5.71 -12.15
CA PRO A 442 -16.48 5.03 -13.30
C PRO A 442 -17.46 3.95 -12.82
N THR A 443 -18.70 4.34 -12.52
CA THR A 443 -19.70 3.41 -11.97
C THR A 443 -20.48 2.62 -13.01
N ASP A 444 -20.41 3.03 -14.27
CA ASP A 444 -21.30 2.54 -15.33
C ASP A 444 -20.92 1.13 -15.83
N ASP A 445 -19.63 0.77 -15.75
CA ASP A 445 -19.12 -0.55 -16.17
C ASP A 445 -19.17 -1.60 -15.03
N LEU A 446 -19.51 -1.19 -13.80
CA LEU A 446 -19.47 -2.04 -12.62
C LEU A 446 -20.77 -2.85 -12.40
N GLY A 447 -21.85 -2.49 -13.10
CA GLY A 447 -23.22 -2.94 -12.85
C GLY A 447 -23.55 -4.42 -13.14
N ASN A 448 -22.71 -5.16 -13.86
CA ASN A 448 -23.08 -6.49 -14.37
C ASN A 448 -22.48 -7.70 -13.63
N VAL A 449 -22.08 -7.56 -12.36
CA VAL A 449 -21.77 -8.74 -11.53
C VAL A 449 -22.50 -8.65 -10.19
N SER A 450 -23.82 -8.59 -10.24
CA SER A 450 -24.60 -9.08 -9.12
C SER A 450 -24.52 -10.61 -9.15
N ASN A 451 -24.09 -11.21 -8.05
CA ASN A 451 -24.25 -12.64 -7.71
C ASN A 451 -23.29 -13.66 -8.35
N GLN A 452 -21.99 -13.37 -8.46
CA GLN A 452 -20.97 -14.44 -8.40
C GLN A 452 -20.41 -14.65 -6.98
N LEU A 453 -21.19 -14.28 -5.96
CA LEU A 453 -20.85 -14.41 -4.54
C LEU A 453 -21.16 -15.80 -3.96
N ASP A 454 -21.80 -16.69 -4.72
CA ASP A 454 -22.38 -17.93 -4.17
C ASP A 454 -21.56 -19.21 -4.39
N ASN A 455 -20.42 -19.15 -5.10
CA ASN A 455 -19.59 -20.33 -5.42
C ASN A 455 -18.13 -20.21 -4.91
N VAL A 456 -17.91 -19.54 -3.78
CA VAL A 456 -16.56 -19.42 -3.19
C VAL A 456 -16.37 -20.49 -2.10
N GLU A 457 -15.46 -21.43 -2.34
CA GLU A 457 -15.08 -22.45 -1.35
C GLU A 457 -14.50 -21.79 -0.09
N SER A 458 -15.04 -22.17 1.08
CA SER A 458 -14.49 -21.77 2.37
C SER A 458 -13.09 -22.33 2.57
N VAL A 459 -12.17 -21.48 3.00
CA VAL A 459 -10.78 -21.85 3.25
C VAL A 459 -10.68 -22.75 4.50
N SER A 460 -9.86 -23.81 4.46
CA SER A 460 -9.63 -24.71 5.61
C SER A 460 -9.03 -23.97 6.81
N ALA A 461 -9.36 -24.42 8.04
CA ALA A 461 -8.95 -23.80 9.30
C ALA A 461 -7.43 -23.62 9.47
N GLU A 462 -6.62 -24.47 8.82
CA GLU A 462 -5.15 -24.33 8.79
C GLU A 462 -4.69 -23.10 8.01
N LYS A 463 -5.38 -22.79 6.91
CA LYS A 463 -5.08 -21.64 6.05
C LYS A 463 -5.64 -20.34 6.61
N ASP A 464 -6.65 -20.41 7.47
CA ASP A 464 -7.14 -19.25 8.23
C ASP A 464 -6.12 -18.70 9.24
N LEU A 465 -5.17 -19.52 9.71
CA LEU A 465 -4.08 -19.08 10.58
C LEU A 465 -3.15 -18.08 9.89
N ALA A 466 -3.09 -18.14 8.57
CA ALA A 466 -2.33 -17.20 7.76
C ALA A 466 -2.90 -15.77 7.88
N PHE A 467 -4.13 -15.60 8.35
CA PHE A 467 -4.76 -14.29 8.57
C PHE A 467 -4.85 -13.90 10.06
N LEU A 468 -4.14 -14.61 10.94
CA LEU A 468 -4.07 -14.27 12.37
C LEU A 468 -3.42 -12.88 12.54
N GLY A 469 -4.06 -12.02 13.34
CA GLY A 469 -3.60 -10.63 13.55
C GLY A 469 -4.09 -9.62 12.51
N PHE A 470 -4.85 -10.03 11.48
CA PHE A 470 -5.37 -9.10 10.46
C PHE A 470 -6.27 -8.00 11.04
N THR A 471 -6.97 -8.26 12.15
CA THR A 471 -7.94 -7.33 12.75
C THR A 471 -7.26 -6.12 13.40
N PHE A 472 -7.55 -4.93 12.89
CA PHE A 472 -7.07 -3.65 13.39
C PHE A 472 -8.26 -2.71 13.67
N LYS A 473 -8.11 -1.85 14.67
CA LYS A 473 -9.05 -0.76 14.93
C LYS A 473 -8.29 0.47 15.38
N ARG A 474 -8.42 1.55 14.60
CA ARG A 474 -7.87 2.85 14.94
C ARG A 474 -8.70 3.49 16.03
N PHE A 475 -8.03 3.93 17.09
CA PHE A 475 -8.66 4.74 18.13
C PHE A 475 -8.59 6.21 17.74
N THR A 476 -9.72 6.79 17.35
CA THR A 476 -9.85 8.23 17.02
C THR A 476 -10.30 9.08 18.21
N GLY A 477 -10.46 8.48 19.40
CA GLY A 477 -11.14 9.07 20.55
C GLY A 477 -10.39 10.13 21.35
N GLY A 478 -9.36 10.79 20.81
CA GLY A 478 -8.54 11.73 21.58
C GLY A 478 -8.07 13.01 20.88
N ALA A 479 -8.12 13.11 19.55
CA ALA A 479 -7.40 14.16 18.81
C ALA A 479 -8.24 14.98 17.81
N GLN A 480 -9.57 14.88 17.84
CA GLN A 480 -10.45 15.79 17.08
C GLN A 480 -11.14 16.77 18.02
N ALA A 481 -10.36 17.67 18.61
CA ALA A 481 -10.83 18.89 19.26
C ALA A 481 -9.72 19.96 19.28
N SER A 482 -9.05 20.16 18.15
CA SER A 482 -8.21 21.33 17.88
C SER A 482 -7.72 21.24 16.44
N GLY A 483 -8.40 21.95 15.56
CA GLY A 483 -8.15 22.04 14.12
C GLY A 483 -9.22 22.94 13.55
#